data_AF-A0A6A4DIC5-F1
#
_entry.id   AF-A0A6A4DIC5-F1
#
_cell.length_a   1.000
_cell.length_b   1.000
_cell.length_c   1.000
_cell.angle_alpha   90.00
_cell.angle_beta   90.00
_cell.angle_gamma   90.00
#
_symmetry.space_group_name_H-M   'P 1'
#
loop_
_entity.id
_entity.type
_entity.pdbx_description
1 polymer ?
#
loop_
_entity_poly.entity_id
_entity_poly.type
_entity_poly.pdbx_seq_one_letter_code
_entity_poly.pdbx_strand_id
1 'polypeptide(L)'
;MSSPTLKKLFQEHEKEVRQRLQLEKRLMLVAYNDRAVHKYAERASTLFGTTAGRPFTHDKVPPFGSISDVAVICGKKVDGISQVVKTHGHVSSEGILHGNPFGNREVFSLAKGEKLVTVEGFASHSIYGLRFGTSTGRYSKWFGHCEKGSRFEIHSDYFTNREKIIGFFGHADSASINSLGVVMRHTTIKNPFEGMWVQKDHHTQNILHHRSPDELSQCDRQFAYFIQVRACEVLLVMERAHSFAVRAYRVEDTLPPALGNIRIIMALARWMLNALSHGLVQRTEREEEGKQILQRGQEKYAAGEKLLFEGVSIMQIVDSFRDSAGQLDAATLGIKKIVELREMMSQAQQQITQGERLKNEGQHDIMLSQRILPHLPATKRMISAIRKMYKIVQTKDEIDQMTPEVRSILLLKKNSSASDSLLAM
;
A
#
# COMPACT_ATOMS: atom_id res chain seq x y z
N MET A 1 1.64 24.98 -45.20
CA MET A 1 1.33 23.59 -44.80
C MET A 1 -0.17 23.44 -44.68
N SER A 2 -0.78 22.46 -45.35
CA SER A 2 -2.24 22.22 -45.32
C SER A 2 -2.72 21.90 -43.90
N SER A 3 -3.86 22.47 -43.50
CA SER A 3 -4.49 22.18 -42.21
C SER A 3 -4.90 20.70 -42.13
N PRO A 4 -4.53 19.97 -41.06
CA PRO A 4 -4.83 18.55 -40.96
C PRO A 4 -6.34 18.32 -40.90
N THR A 5 -6.82 17.31 -41.63
CA THR A 5 -8.25 16.94 -41.63
C THR A 5 -8.64 16.28 -40.31
N LEU A 6 -9.93 16.37 -39.94
CA LEU A 6 -10.45 15.74 -38.72
C LEU A 6 -10.21 14.23 -38.70
N LYS A 7 -10.33 13.58 -39.87
CA LYS A 7 -10.04 12.15 -40.05
C LYS A 7 -8.59 11.81 -39.70
N LYS A 8 -7.62 12.61 -40.16
CA LYS A 8 -6.19 12.40 -39.85
C LYS A 8 -5.93 12.58 -38.35
N LEU A 9 -6.52 13.62 -37.75
CA LEU A 9 -6.39 13.89 -36.31
C LEU A 9 -7.00 12.76 -35.45
N PHE A 10 -8.10 12.14 -35.89
CA PHE A 10 -8.67 10.96 -35.21
C PHE A 10 -7.77 9.74 -35.31
N GLN A 11 -7.20 9.46 -36.48
CA GLN A 11 -6.25 8.34 -36.65
C GLN A 11 -5.01 8.49 -35.76
N GLU A 12 -4.46 9.70 -35.68
CA GLU A 12 -3.33 10.01 -34.79
C GLU A 12 -3.70 9.84 -33.32
N HIS A 13 -4.87 10.35 -32.91
CA HIS A 13 -5.36 10.21 -31.54
C HIS A 13 -5.65 8.75 -31.18
N GLU A 14 -6.27 7.97 -32.08
CA GLU A 14 -6.53 6.55 -31.85
C GLU A 14 -5.22 5.76 -31.69
N LYS A 15 -4.23 6.02 -32.54
CA LYS A 15 -2.90 5.41 -32.43
C LYS A 15 -2.26 5.72 -31.06
N GLU A 16 -2.33 6.97 -30.62
CA GLU A 16 -1.84 7.40 -29.30
C GLU A 16 -2.54 6.64 -28.15
N VAL A 17 -3.87 6.54 -28.20
CA VAL A 17 -4.67 5.84 -27.17
C VAL A 17 -4.35 4.36 -27.11
N ARG A 18 -4.23 3.68 -28.27
CA ARG A 18 -3.87 2.26 -28.33
C ARG A 18 -2.47 2.00 -27.76
N GLN A 19 -1.51 2.88 -28.03
CA GLN A 19 -0.17 2.78 -27.44
C GLN A 19 -0.19 2.97 -25.91
N ARG A 20 -0.98 3.92 -25.41
CA ARG A 20 -1.19 4.12 -23.97
C ARG A 20 -1.84 2.91 -23.30
N LEU A 21 -2.83 2.29 -23.95
CA LEU A 21 -3.45 1.05 -23.49
C LEU A 21 -2.48 -0.13 -23.43
N GLN A 22 -1.62 -0.28 -24.44
CA GLN A 22 -0.57 -1.32 -24.43
C GLN A 22 0.42 -1.11 -23.28
N LEU A 23 0.82 0.13 -23.03
CA LEU A 23 1.66 0.48 -21.88
C LEU A 23 0.96 0.19 -20.55
N GLU A 24 -0.28 0.63 -20.38
CA GLU A 24 -1.08 0.37 -19.19
C GLU A 24 -1.26 -1.13 -18.95
N LYS A 25 -1.53 -1.93 -19.99
CA LYS A 25 -1.63 -3.39 -19.90
C LYS A 25 -0.36 -4.04 -19.33
N ARG A 26 0.83 -3.61 -19.81
CA ARG A 26 2.11 -4.11 -19.28
C ARG A 26 2.28 -3.76 -17.80
N LEU A 27 2.00 -2.53 -17.42
CA LEU A 27 2.09 -2.08 -16.03
C LEU A 27 1.07 -2.80 -15.13
N MET A 28 -0.15 -3.04 -15.62
CA MET A 28 -1.17 -3.80 -14.91
C MET A 28 -0.75 -5.25 -14.72
N LEU A 29 -0.08 -5.88 -15.69
CA LEU A 29 0.44 -7.23 -15.52
C LEU A 29 1.50 -7.30 -14.40
N VAL A 30 2.42 -6.33 -14.35
CA VAL A 30 3.40 -6.23 -13.26
C VAL A 30 2.69 -6.04 -11.91
N ALA A 31 1.73 -5.13 -11.84
CA ALA A 31 0.94 -4.91 -10.63
C ALA A 31 0.15 -6.15 -10.22
N TYR A 32 -0.37 -6.92 -11.17
CA TYR A 32 -1.06 -8.18 -10.89
C TYR A 32 -0.11 -9.22 -10.31
N ASN A 33 1.10 -9.36 -10.85
CA ASN A 33 2.08 -10.30 -10.29
C ASN A 33 2.49 -9.90 -8.87
N ASP A 34 2.60 -8.60 -8.60
CA ASP A 34 2.97 -8.06 -7.28
C ASP A 34 1.77 -7.89 -6.33
N ARG A 35 0.56 -8.33 -6.69
CA ARG A 35 -0.68 -8.05 -5.94
C ARG A 35 -0.70 -8.61 -4.51
N ALA A 36 0.03 -9.70 -4.29
CA ALA A 36 0.17 -10.36 -2.99
C ALA A 36 1.26 -9.73 -2.12
N VAL A 37 2.10 -8.86 -2.69
CA VAL A 37 3.23 -8.23 -2.00
C VAL A 37 2.80 -6.87 -1.44
N HIS A 38 2.81 -6.74 -0.12
CA HIS A 38 2.69 -5.43 0.53
C HIS A 38 4.10 -4.87 0.75
N LYS A 39 4.43 -3.74 0.10
CA LYS A 39 5.68 -3.02 0.36
C LYS A 39 5.40 -1.92 1.39
N TYR A 40 6.08 -2.01 2.52
CA TYR A 40 5.85 -1.12 3.66
C TYR A 40 7.16 -0.85 4.40
N ALA A 41 7.18 0.25 5.14
CA ALA A 41 8.20 0.56 6.12
C ALA A 41 7.57 0.62 7.51
N GLU A 42 8.31 0.15 8.51
CA GLU A 42 7.92 0.17 9.91
C GLU A 42 8.90 0.98 10.72
N ARG A 43 8.39 1.63 11.76
CA ARG A 43 9.20 2.24 12.82
C ARG A 43 8.54 2.01 14.17
N ALA A 44 9.36 1.93 15.20
CA ALA A 44 8.92 1.91 16.57
C ALA A 44 8.90 3.35 17.14
N SER A 45 7.96 3.64 18.03
CA SER A 45 8.01 4.84 18.87
C SER A 45 9.07 4.71 19.96
N THR A 46 9.30 5.79 20.71
CA THR A 46 9.90 5.68 22.05
C THR A 46 8.98 4.89 22.98
N LEU A 47 9.56 4.34 24.04
CA LEU A 47 8.88 3.56 25.07
C LEU A 47 8.62 4.46 26.29
N PHE A 48 7.41 4.39 26.84
CA PHE A 48 7.00 5.18 28.00
C PHE A 48 6.69 4.28 29.19
N GLY A 49 7.14 4.63 30.39
CA GLY A 49 7.05 3.82 31.59
C GLY A 49 8.41 3.28 32.03
N THR A 50 8.43 2.12 32.70
CA THR A 50 9.67 1.48 33.17
C THR A 50 9.99 0.20 32.42
N THR A 51 11.27 -0.21 32.48
CA THR A 51 11.75 -1.49 31.96
C THR A 51 11.53 -2.66 32.94
N ALA A 52 10.71 -2.46 33.98
CA ALA A 52 10.37 -3.51 34.92
C ALA A 52 9.44 -4.55 34.28
N GLY A 53 9.62 -5.83 34.62
CA GLY A 53 8.86 -6.94 34.05
C GLY A 53 9.53 -7.57 32.83
N ARG A 54 8.78 -8.41 32.11
CA ARG A 54 9.27 -9.10 30.91
C ARG A 54 9.01 -8.25 29.67
N PRO A 55 9.98 -8.08 28.76
CA PRO A 55 9.73 -7.41 27.51
C PRO A 55 8.76 -8.22 26.65
N PHE A 56 7.87 -7.52 25.95
CA PHE A 56 7.01 -8.08 24.93
C PHE A 56 7.12 -7.26 23.65
N THR A 57 7.06 -7.96 22.52
CA THR A 57 7.10 -7.36 21.19
C THR A 57 5.76 -7.53 20.50
N HIS A 58 5.43 -6.63 19.58
CA HIS A 58 4.24 -6.80 18.77
C HIS A 58 4.30 -8.08 17.91
N ASP A 59 3.16 -8.76 17.76
CA ASP A 59 3.03 -9.90 16.87
C ASP A 59 3.23 -9.47 15.41
N LYS A 60 3.84 -10.36 14.61
CA LYS A 60 4.08 -10.09 13.19
C LYS A 60 2.76 -9.91 12.46
N VAL A 61 2.43 -8.67 12.14
CA VAL A 61 1.17 -8.31 11.47
C VAL A 61 1.24 -8.72 10.01
N PRO A 62 0.30 -9.54 9.51
CA PRO A 62 0.28 -9.97 8.12
C PRO A 62 0.26 -8.78 7.15
N PRO A 63 0.72 -8.98 5.90
CA PRO A 63 0.53 -8.01 4.82
C PRO A 63 -0.93 -7.53 4.78
N PHE A 64 -1.15 -6.23 4.61
CA PHE A 64 -2.49 -5.60 4.59
C PHE A 64 -3.27 -5.64 5.91
N GLY A 65 -2.70 -6.18 6.99
CA GLY A 65 -3.31 -6.17 8.31
C GLY A 65 -3.49 -4.75 8.85
N SER A 66 -4.61 -4.53 9.54
CA SER A 66 -4.79 -3.37 10.42
C SER A 66 -5.51 -3.79 11.69
N ILE A 67 -5.18 -3.13 12.79
CA ILE A 67 -5.93 -3.24 14.05
C ILE A 67 -7.41 -2.93 13.77
N SER A 68 -8.29 -3.85 14.16
CA SER A 68 -9.74 -3.64 14.20
C SER A 68 -10.21 -3.36 15.62
N ASP A 69 -9.59 -3.97 16.62
CA ASP A 69 -10.00 -3.86 18.01
C ASP A 69 -8.77 -3.78 18.92
N VAL A 70 -8.85 -2.99 19.97
CA VAL A 70 -7.87 -2.99 21.07
C VAL A 70 -8.62 -3.37 22.34
N ALA A 71 -8.22 -4.46 22.98
CA ALA A 71 -8.74 -4.87 24.27
C ALA A 71 -7.78 -4.42 25.36
N VAL A 72 -8.32 -3.77 26.39
CA VAL A 72 -7.58 -3.30 27.55
C VAL A 72 -8.20 -3.91 28.80
N ILE A 73 -7.37 -4.49 29.65
CA ILE A 73 -7.75 -4.90 30.99
C ILE A 73 -7.29 -3.80 31.92
N CYS A 74 -8.20 -3.19 32.66
CA CYS A 74 -7.87 -2.08 33.53
C CYS A 74 -8.76 -2.00 34.77
N GLY A 75 -8.14 -1.57 35.87
CA GLY A 75 -8.82 -1.03 37.05
C GLY A 75 -8.26 0.36 37.38
N LYS A 76 -7.40 0.43 38.38
CA LYS A 76 -6.70 1.68 38.78
C LYS A 76 -5.50 2.01 37.88
N LYS A 77 -5.02 1.03 37.13
CA LYS A 77 -3.94 1.13 36.16
C LYS A 77 -4.28 0.24 34.95
N VAL A 78 -3.44 0.28 33.94
CA VAL A 78 -3.57 -0.63 32.80
C VAL A 78 -2.89 -1.95 33.17
N ASP A 79 -3.72 -2.96 33.35
CA ASP A 79 -3.32 -4.26 33.85
C ASP A 79 -2.93 -5.18 32.68
N GLY A 80 -3.60 -5.08 31.54
CA GLY A 80 -3.26 -5.83 30.34
C GLY A 80 -3.73 -5.20 29.02
N ILE A 81 -3.11 -5.61 27.91
CA ILE A 81 -3.45 -5.13 26.57
C ILE A 81 -3.34 -6.25 25.53
N SER A 82 -4.30 -6.32 24.61
CA SER A 82 -4.24 -7.13 23.40
C SER A 82 -4.89 -6.41 22.23
N GLN A 83 -4.66 -6.91 21.01
CA GLN A 83 -5.21 -6.32 19.80
C GLN A 83 -5.76 -7.39 18.87
N VAL A 84 -6.76 -7.05 18.08
CA VAL A 84 -7.25 -7.89 16.98
C VAL A 84 -6.83 -7.24 15.67
N VAL A 85 -6.18 -8.02 14.82
CA VAL A 85 -5.77 -7.60 13.48
C VAL A 85 -6.72 -8.21 12.45
N LYS A 86 -7.27 -7.36 11.59
CA LYS A 86 -8.09 -7.78 10.46
C LYS A 86 -7.33 -7.62 9.15
N THR A 87 -7.42 -8.65 8.31
CA THR A 87 -6.89 -8.66 6.94
C THR A 87 -7.99 -8.42 5.90
N HIS A 88 -7.63 -8.07 4.66
CA HIS A 88 -8.58 -7.84 3.56
C HIS A 88 -9.45 -9.06 3.21
N GLY A 89 -9.07 -10.27 3.66
CA GLY A 89 -9.82 -11.52 3.49
C GLY A 89 -10.75 -11.89 4.66
N HIS A 90 -11.07 -10.94 5.54
CA HIS A 90 -11.96 -11.15 6.71
C HIS A 90 -11.46 -12.11 7.80
N VAL A 91 -10.29 -12.72 7.64
CA VAL A 91 -9.62 -13.45 8.72
C VAL A 91 -9.13 -12.44 9.75
N SER A 92 -9.68 -12.57 10.96
CA SER A 92 -9.29 -11.78 12.13
C SER A 92 -8.38 -12.65 12.98
N SER A 93 -7.22 -12.12 13.35
CA SER A 93 -6.30 -12.78 14.28
C SER A 93 -6.30 -11.99 15.58
N GLU A 94 -6.68 -12.63 16.67
CA GLU A 94 -6.46 -12.07 18.00
C GLU A 94 -4.98 -12.21 18.35
N GLY A 95 -4.38 -11.12 18.78
CA GLY A 95 -3.00 -11.07 19.24
C GLY A 95 -2.88 -11.50 20.70
N ILE A 96 -1.66 -11.74 21.14
CA ILE A 96 -1.37 -12.20 22.50
C ILE A 96 -1.78 -11.12 23.52
N LEU A 97 -2.38 -11.55 24.62
CA LEU A 97 -2.65 -10.69 25.77
C LEU A 97 -1.39 -10.54 26.61
N HIS A 98 -0.93 -9.30 26.76
CA HIS A 98 0.21 -8.95 27.60
C HIS A 98 -0.29 -8.36 28.93
N GLY A 99 0.44 -8.65 30.02
CA GLY A 99 0.07 -8.21 31.37
C GLY A 99 -0.87 -9.18 32.09
N ASN A 100 -1.60 -8.66 33.06
CA ASN A 100 -2.53 -9.42 33.88
C ASN A 100 -3.82 -9.74 33.08
N PRO A 101 -4.19 -11.03 32.94
CA PRO A 101 -5.39 -11.42 32.21
C PRO A 101 -6.68 -11.28 33.02
N PHE A 102 -6.60 -10.96 34.32
CA PHE A 102 -7.73 -10.87 35.22
C PHE A 102 -8.14 -9.41 35.44
N GLY A 103 -9.44 -9.13 35.36
CA GLY A 103 -10.00 -7.81 35.63
C GLY A 103 -11.09 -7.41 34.63
N ASN A 104 -11.42 -6.12 34.62
CA ASN A 104 -12.42 -5.58 33.70
C ASN A 104 -11.81 -5.44 32.31
N ARG A 105 -12.21 -6.32 31.38
CA ARG A 105 -11.83 -6.26 29.98
C ARG A 105 -12.76 -5.33 29.22
N GLU A 106 -12.19 -4.30 28.61
CA GLU A 106 -12.91 -3.34 27.78
C GLU A 106 -12.33 -3.34 26.37
N VAL A 107 -13.19 -3.13 25.37
CA VAL A 107 -12.79 -3.22 23.96
C VAL A 107 -13.09 -1.91 23.24
N PHE A 108 -12.08 -1.37 22.56
CA PHE A 108 -12.23 -0.26 21.63
C PHE A 108 -12.20 -0.76 20.19
N SER A 109 -13.37 -0.83 19.56
CA SER A 109 -13.53 -1.24 18.17
C SER A 109 -13.40 -0.06 17.20
N LEU A 110 -12.68 -0.27 16.10
CA LEU A 110 -12.51 0.67 15.01
C LEU A 110 -13.59 0.47 13.93
N ALA A 111 -14.16 1.59 13.47
CA ALA A 111 -15.13 1.60 12.40
C ALA A 111 -14.51 1.21 11.04
N LYS A 112 -15.35 0.83 10.08
CA LYS A 112 -14.89 0.45 8.73
C LYS A 112 -14.13 1.60 8.08
N GLY A 113 -12.86 1.35 7.74
CA GLY A 113 -11.98 2.32 7.09
C GLY A 113 -11.20 3.20 8.06
N GLU A 114 -11.53 3.17 9.35
CA GLU A 114 -10.79 3.86 10.40
C GLU A 114 -9.45 3.16 10.67
N LYS A 115 -8.48 3.96 11.13
CA LYS A 115 -7.13 3.51 11.49
C LYS A 115 -6.75 4.08 12.85
N LEU A 116 -6.01 3.29 13.63
CA LEU A 116 -5.40 3.75 14.88
C LEU A 116 -4.18 4.61 14.54
N VAL A 117 -4.12 5.83 15.06
CA VAL A 117 -3.08 6.82 14.71
C VAL A 117 -2.47 7.51 15.92
N THR A 118 -3.17 7.52 17.07
CA THR A 118 -2.69 8.17 18.29
C THR A 118 -2.85 7.23 19.49
N VAL A 119 -1.87 7.26 20.39
CA VAL A 119 -1.99 6.73 21.75
C VAL A 119 -1.62 7.84 22.72
N GLU A 120 -2.53 8.15 23.63
CA GLU A 120 -2.27 9.02 24.77
C GLU A 120 -2.22 8.18 26.04
N GLY A 121 -1.40 8.59 27.00
CA GLY A 121 -1.35 7.89 28.27
C GLY A 121 -0.72 8.68 29.40
N PHE A 122 -0.73 8.06 30.58
CA PHE A 122 -0.04 8.52 31.77
C PHE A 122 0.86 7.42 32.30
N ALA A 123 2.16 7.70 32.42
CA ALA A 123 3.17 6.71 32.78
C ALA A 123 4.05 7.19 33.94
N SER A 124 4.41 6.26 34.81
CA SER A 124 5.51 6.40 35.79
C SER A 124 6.12 5.01 35.96
N HIS A 125 5.97 4.37 37.12
CA HIS A 125 6.40 2.99 37.37
C HIS A 125 5.57 1.95 36.57
N SER A 126 4.34 2.31 36.21
CA SER A 126 3.44 1.55 35.33
C SER A 126 2.67 2.50 34.42
N ILE A 127 1.94 1.92 33.47
CA ILE A 127 0.94 2.65 32.68
C ILE A 127 -0.35 2.79 33.50
N TYR A 128 -0.72 4.01 33.89
CA TYR A 128 -1.90 4.27 34.71
C TYR A 128 -3.15 4.50 33.89
N GLY A 129 -3.00 5.22 32.77
CA GLY A 129 -4.09 5.63 31.92
C GLY A 129 -3.71 5.47 30.44
N LEU A 130 -4.64 5.02 29.61
CA LEU A 130 -4.50 4.97 28.15
C LEU A 130 -5.76 5.47 27.44
N ARG A 131 -5.55 6.07 26.27
CA ARG A 131 -6.61 6.43 25.34
C ARG A 131 -6.11 6.30 23.91
N PHE A 132 -7.00 5.88 23.02
CA PHE A 132 -6.70 5.63 21.62
C PHE A 132 -7.37 6.66 20.72
N GLY A 133 -6.61 7.25 19.80
CA GLY A 133 -7.10 8.19 18.80
C GLY A 133 -7.03 7.60 17.39
N THR A 134 -8.01 7.97 16.58
CA THR A 134 -8.22 7.40 15.25
C THR A 134 -8.07 8.41 14.12
N SER A 135 -7.92 7.91 12.90
CA SER A 135 -7.82 8.71 11.68
C SER A 135 -9.05 9.57 11.37
N THR A 136 -10.17 9.36 12.07
CA THR A 136 -11.41 10.14 11.93
C THR A 136 -11.52 11.25 12.98
N GLY A 137 -10.57 11.36 13.91
CA GLY A 137 -10.63 12.26 15.05
C GLY A 137 -11.40 11.69 16.25
N ARG A 138 -11.93 10.46 16.16
CA ARG A 138 -12.59 9.79 17.28
C ARG A 138 -11.56 9.28 18.29
N TYR A 139 -11.84 9.49 19.56
CA TYR A 139 -11.07 8.97 20.69
C TYR A 139 -11.88 7.94 21.48
N SER A 140 -11.19 6.94 22.03
CA SER A 140 -11.77 6.08 23.06
C SER A 140 -12.02 6.86 24.35
N LYS A 141 -12.73 6.25 25.31
CA LYS A 141 -12.63 6.70 26.70
C LYS A 141 -11.23 6.43 27.26
N TRP A 142 -10.93 7.02 28.41
CA TRP A 142 -9.74 6.68 29.19
C TRP A 142 -9.92 5.30 29.83
N PHE A 143 -8.90 4.46 29.67
CA PHE A 143 -8.76 3.17 30.35
C PHE A 143 -7.78 3.36 31.52
N GLY A 144 -8.21 3.10 32.75
CA GLY A 144 -7.42 3.38 33.96
C GLY A 144 -7.51 4.85 34.43
N HIS A 145 -6.58 5.28 35.30
CA HIS A 145 -6.57 6.62 35.90
C HIS A 145 -5.63 7.60 35.19
N CYS A 146 -6.08 8.85 35.06
CA CYS A 146 -5.33 9.96 34.46
C CYS A 146 -4.69 10.92 35.47
N GLU A 147 -4.81 10.63 36.78
CA GLU A 147 -4.33 11.51 37.85
C GLU A 147 -2.89 11.21 38.29
N LYS A 148 -2.28 10.12 37.79
CA LYS A 148 -0.95 9.65 38.21
C LYS A 148 0.00 9.45 37.04
N GLY A 149 1.22 9.94 37.23
CA GLY A 149 2.31 9.80 36.25
C GLY A 149 2.38 10.98 35.27
N SER A 150 3.42 10.96 34.44
CA SER A 150 3.63 11.96 33.40
C SER A 150 2.79 11.62 32.18
N ARG A 151 2.09 12.63 31.65
CA ARG A 151 1.36 12.51 30.39
C ARG A 151 2.35 12.23 29.25
N PHE A 152 2.02 11.29 28.40
CA PHE A 152 2.72 11.04 27.15
C PHE A 152 1.74 10.92 25.99
N GLU A 153 2.26 11.13 24.79
CA GLU A 153 1.48 11.07 23.57
C GLU A 153 2.34 10.60 22.41
N ILE A 154 1.78 9.68 21.63
CA ILE A 154 2.42 9.08 20.47
C ILE A 154 1.52 9.31 19.26
N HIS A 155 2.07 9.94 18.23
CA HIS A 155 1.39 10.23 16.97
C HIS A 155 2.06 9.52 15.80
N SER A 156 1.25 8.91 14.93
CA SER A 156 1.69 8.47 13.63
C SER A 156 1.65 9.61 12.60
N ASP A 157 2.47 9.49 11.56
CA ASP A 157 2.48 10.44 10.43
C ASP A 157 1.34 10.14 9.45
N TYR A 158 0.11 9.98 9.96
CA TYR A 158 -1.03 9.55 9.14
C TYR A 158 -1.40 10.57 8.06
N PHE A 159 -1.31 11.86 8.36
CA PHE A 159 -1.70 12.90 7.40
C PHE A 159 -0.73 13.00 6.22
N THR A 160 0.57 12.87 6.48
CA THR A 160 1.63 12.96 5.49
C THR A 160 1.83 11.62 4.75
N ASN A 161 2.06 10.54 5.51
CA ASN A 161 2.50 9.26 4.97
C ASN A 161 1.44 8.16 5.03
N ARG A 162 0.23 8.46 5.54
CA ARG A 162 -0.81 7.44 5.84
C ARG A 162 -0.29 6.35 6.77
N GLU A 163 0.67 6.70 7.60
CA GLU A 163 1.23 5.83 8.62
C GLU A 163 0.20 5.55 9.71
N LYS A 164 0.02 4.28 10.05
CA LYS A 164 -0.93 3.80 11.05
C LYS A 164 -0.21 2.98 12.11
N ILE A 165 -0.77 2.95 13.31
CA ILE A 165 -0.33 2.02 14.35
C ILE A 165 -0.82 0.61 13.99
N ILE A 166 0.09 -0.36 14.11
CA ILE A 166 -0.17 -1.77 13.79
C ILE A 166 0.08 -2.72 14.97
N GLY A 167 0.76 -2.26 16.02
CA GLY A 167 1.18 -3.11 17.12
C GLY A 167 1.62 -2.31 18.34
N PHE A 168 1.69 -3.02 19.46
CA PHE A 168 2.20 -2.52 20.74
C PHE A 168 3.42 -3.34 21.17
N PHE A 169 4.37 -2.69 21.83
CA PHE A 169 5.52 -3.36 22.45
C PHE A 169 5.81 -2.70 23.79
N GLY A 170 6.51 -3.37 24.70
CA GLY A 170 6.65 -2.85 26.06
C GLY A 170 7.27 -3.82 27.03
N HIS A 171 7.06 -3.55 28.32
CA HIS A 171 7.34 -4.48 29.40
C HIS A 171 6.07 -4.70 30.23
N ALA A 172 5.85 -5.94 30.62
CA ALA A 172 4.71 -6.34 31.43
C ALA A 172 5.11 -7.41 32.44
N ASP A 173 4.44 -7.41 33.58
CA ASP A 173 4.50 -8.46 34.59
C ASP A 173 3.12 -9.11 34.79
N SER A 174 3.00 -10.01 35.75
CA SER A 174 1.73 -10.67 36.05
C SER A 174 0.67 -9.73 36.64
N ALA A 175 1.03 -8.48 36.97
CA ALA A 175 0.16 -7.51 37.61
C ALA A 175 -0.20 -6.33 36.73
N SER A 176 0.65 -5.91 35.77
CA SER A 176 0.39 -4.75 34.91
C SER A 176 1.26 -4.62 33.66
N ILE A 177 0.90 -3.64 32.83
CA ILE A 177 1.78 -3.06 31.82
C ILE A 177 2.68 -2.00 32.47
N ASN A 178 3.98 -2.24 32.48
CA ASN A 178 4.99 -1.37 33.10
C ASN A 178 5.48 -0.30 32.13
N SER A 179 5.53 -0.62 30.84
CA SER A 179 5.81 0.33 29.76
C SER A 179 5.12 -0.03 28.46
N LEU A 180 4.93 0.99 27.62
CA LEU A 180 4.28 0.86 26.32
C LEU A 180 4.94 1.76 25.26
N GLY A 181 5.14 1.18 24.09
CA GLY A 181 5.40 1.85 22.82
C GLY A 181 4.53 1.23 21.74
N VAL A 182 4.56 1.83 20.54
CA VAL A 182 3.79 1.37 19.39
C VAL A 182 4.67 1.15 18.16
N VAL A 183 4.27 0.21 17.33
CA VAL A 183 4.84 0.02 16.00
C VAL A 183 3.91 0.64 14.97
N MET A 184 4.50 1.44 14.10
CA MET A 184 3.82 2.19 13.05
C MET A 184 4.26 1.67 11.70
N ARG A 185 3.31 1.59 10.75
CA ARG A 185 3.55 1.10 9.39
C ARG A 185 2.93 2.06 8.38
N HIS A 186 3.67 2.36 7.31
CA HIS A 186 3.13 3.01 6.12
C HIS A 186 3.48 2.24 4.86
N THR A 187 2.60 2.31 3.86
CA THR A 187 2.81 1.67 2.56
C THR A 187 3.77 2.52 1.74
N THR A 188 4.89 1.93 1.31
CA THR A 188 5.94 2.63 0.56
C THR A 188 5.63 2.63 -0.94
N ILE A 189 5.06 1.55 -1.45
CA ILE A 189 4.64 1.44 -2.85
C ILE A 189 3.21 0.92 -2.90
N LYS A 190 2.31 1.72 -3.49
CA LYS A 190 0.90 1.36 -3.65
C LYS A 190 0.71 0.51 -4.89
N ASN A 191 0.11 -0.65 -4.71
CA ASN A 191 -0.32 -1.49 -5.83
C ASN A 191 -1.84 -1.27 -6.05
N PRO A 192 -2.31 -0.96 -7.26
CA PRO A 192 -3.74 -0.80 -7.50
C PRO A 192 -4.57 -2.09 -7.29
N PHE A 193 -3.94 -3.26 -7.41
CA PHE A 193 -4.56 -4.57 -7.23
C PHE A 193 -4.28 -5.18 -5.86
N GLU A 194 -3.76 -4.37 -4.94
CA GLU A 194 -3.42 -4.79 -3.59
C GLU A 194 -4.58 -5.52 -2.90
N GLY A 195 -4.32 -6.78 -2.50
CA GLY A 195 -5.32 -7.63 -1.84
C GLY A 195 -6.39 -8.24 -2.76
N MET A 196 -6.35 -8.00 -4.08
CA MET A 196 -7.22 -8.65 -5.07
C MET A 196 -6.59 -9.95 -5.55
N TRP A 197 -7.40 -10.97 -5.84
CA TRP A 197 -6.90 -12.27 -6.33
C TRP A 197 -5.79 -12.89 -5.45
N VAL A 198 -5.88 -12.70 -4.12
CA VAL A 198 -4.93 -13.24 -3.11
C VAL A 198 -5.45 -14.54 -2.47
N GLN A 199 -6.64 -15.00 -2.86
CA GLN A 199 -7.16 -16.28 -2.38
C GLN A 199 -6.20 -17.39 -2.79
N LYS A 200 -5.60 -18.06 -1.80
CA LYS A 200 -5.13 -19.44 -2.00
C LYS A 200 -6.40 -20.27 -2.13
N ASP A 201 -6.44 -21.06 -3.19
CA ASP A 201 -7.46 -22.06 -3.54
C ASP A 201 -7.73 -23.05 -2.38
N HIS A 202 -8.32 -22.59 -1.27
CA HIS A 202 -8.68 -23.44 -0.12
C HIS A 202 -10.01 -24.17 -0.35
N HIS A 203 -10.85 -23.71 -1.27
CA HIS A 203 -12.07 -24.42 -1.68
C HIS A 203 -11.85 -25.41 -2.83
N THR A 204 -10.69 -25.38 -3.48
CA THR A 204 -10.40 -26.24 -4.62
C THR A 204 -9.69 -27.55 -4.24
N GLN A 205 -9.24 -27.69 -2.99
CA GLN A 205 -8.67 -28.95 -2.50
C GLN A 205 -9.70 -30.07 -2.37
N ASN A 206 -11.01 -29.77 -2.32
CA ASN A 206 -12.07 -30.79 -2.29
C ASN A 206 -12.62 -31.16 -3.68
N ILE A 207 -12.13 -30.55 -4.77
CA ILE A 207 -12.48 -30.92 -6.16
C ILE A 207 -11.22 -31.42 -6.91
N LEU A 208 -10.23 -31.90 -6.17
CA LEU A 208 -8.96 -32.43 -6.69
C LEU A 208 -9.10 -33.84 -7.28
N HIS A 209 -9.96 -34.03 -8.28
CA HIS A 209 -9.83 -35.20 -9.15
C HIS A 209 -10.04 -34.99 -10.66
N HIS A 210 -10.40 -33.79 -11.15
CA HIS A 210 -10.61 -33.60 -12.60
C HIS A 210 -10.11 -32.27 -13.20
N ARG A 211 -9.01 -31.67 -12.69
CA ARG A 211 -8.42 -30.51 -13.40
C ARG A 211 -7.43 -30.95 -14.49
N SER A 212 -7.78 -30.62 -15.74
CA SER A 212 -6.89 -30.65 -16.89
C SER A 212 -5.70 -29.71 -16.67
N PRO A 213 -4.46 -30.08 -17.09
CA PRO A 213 -3.28 -29.23 -17.00
C PRO A 213 -3.36 -27.92 -17.83
N ASP A 214 -4.37 -27.76 -18.69
CA ASP A 214 -4.57 -26.58 -19.55
C ASP A 214 -5.54 -25.51 -18.97
N GLU A 215 -6.12 -25.72 -17.79
CA GLU A 215 -7.06 -24.74 -17.21
C GLU A 215 -6.33 -23.57 -16.53
N LEU A 216 -6.47 -22.37 -17.09
CA LEU A 216 -6.07 -21.11 -16.45
C LEU A 216 -6.63 -21.02 -15.03
N SER A 217 -5.80 -20.60 -14.07
CA SER A 217 -6.27 -20.33 -12.72
C SER A 217 -7.42 -19.32 -12.75
N GLN A 218 -8.38 -19.45 -11.81
CA GLN A 218 -9.51 -18.53 -11.74
C GLN A 218 -9.05 -17.07 -11.67
N CYS A 219 -7.96 -16.80 -10.94
CA CYS A 219 -7.36 -15.49 -10.83
C CYS A 219 -6.85 -14.97 -12.19
N ASP A 220 -6.15 -15.79 -12.97
CA ASP A 220 -5.60 -15.39 -14.27
C ASP A 220 -6.70 -15.16 -15.30
N ARG A 221 -7.74 -16.00 -15.30
CA ARG A 221 -8.91 -15.83 -16.16
C ARG A 221 -9.65 -14.53 -15.82
N GLN A 222 -9.91 -14.27 -14.55
CA GLN A 222 -10.51 -13.01 -14.10
C GLN A 222 -9.64 -11.81 -14.50
N PHE A 223 -8.32 -11.89 -14.32
CA PHE A 223 -7.43 -10.82 -14.73
C PHE A 223 -7.44 -10.59 -16.25
N ALA A 224 -7.56 -11.64 -17.07
CA ALA A 224 -7.73 -11.50 -18.51
C ALA A 224 -9.01 -10.72 -18.86
N TYR A 225 -10.15 -11.05 -18.22
CA TYR A 225 -11.39 -10.27 -18.37
C TYR A 225 -11.23 -8.83 -17.89
N PHE A 226 -10.48 -8.60 -16.81
CA PHE A 226 -10.22 -7.25 -16.31
C PHE A 226 -9.54 -6.37 -17.37
N ILE A 227 -8.51 -6.88 -18.03
CA ILE A 227 -7.81 -6.15 -19.10
C ILE A 227 -8.74 -5.87 -20.29
N GLN A 228 -9.64 -6.80 -20.63
CA GLN A 228 -10.63 -6.60 -21.68
C GLN A 228 -11.63 -5.51 -21.33
N VAL A 229 -12.23 -5.58 -20.13
CA VAL A 229 -13.18 -4.57 -19.63
C VAL A 229 -12.53 -3.19 -19.63
N ARG A 230 -11.28 -3.11 -19.17
CA ARG A 230 -10.51 -1.86 -19.16
C ARG A 230 -10.29 -1.29 -20.57
N ALA A 231 -9.90 -2.13 -21.53
CA ALA A 231 -9.72 -1.72 -22.91
C ALA A 231 -11.03 -1.19 -23.52
N CYS A 232 -12.14 -1.90 -23.30
CA CYS A 232 -13.46 -1.48 -23.76
C CYS A 232 -13.88 -0.14 -23.15
N GLU A 233 -13.67 0.07 -21.84
CA GLU A 233 -13.97 1.34 -21.17
C GLU A 233 -13.27 2.52 -21.85
N VAL A 234 -11.95 2.39 -22.09
CA VAL A 234 -11.14 3.46 -22.68
C VAL A 234 -11.53 3.72 -24.14
N LEU A 235 -11.73 2.67 -24.93
CA LEU A 235 -12.12 2.82 -26.34
C LEU A 235 -13.51 3.45 -26.49
N LEU A 236 -14.47 3.06 -25.64
CA LEU A 236 -15.80 3.66 -25.63
C LEU A 236 -15.75 5.15 -25.26
N VAL A 237 -14.90 5.54 -24.31
CA VAL A 237 -14.69 6.96 -23.97
C VAL A 237 -14.05 7.71 -25.14
N MET A 238 -13.11 7.09 -25.86
CA MET A 238 -12.49 7.69 -27.04
C MET A 238 -13.50 7.91 -28.17
N GLU A 239 -14.35 6.93 -28.46
CA GLU A 239 -15.43 7.05 -29.45
C GLU A 239 -16.41 8.18 -29.08
N ARG A 240 -16.75 8.32 -27.79
CA ARG A 240 -17.55 9.44 -27.30
C ARG A 240 -16.87 10.79 -27.52
N ALA A 241 -15.57 10.87 -27.28
CA ALA A 241 -14.78 12.09 -27.51
C ALA A 241 -14.68 12.45 -29.00
N HIS A 242 -14.49 11.46 -29.88
CA HIS A 242 -14.51 11.67 -31.34
C HIS A 242 -15.90 12.09 -31.81
N SER A 243 -16.96 11.46 -31.29
CA SER A 243 -18.35 11.85 -31.59
C SER A 243 -18.66 13.28 -31.16
N PHE A 244 -18.14 13.71 -30.01
CA PHE A 244 -18.19 15.11 -29.58
C PHE A 244 -17.50 16.02 -30.60
N ALA A 245 -16.27 15.69 -31.02
CA ALA A 245 -15.53 16.49 -31.98
C ALA A 245 -16.25 16.61 -33.33
N VAL A 246 -16.84 15.52 -33.84
CA VAL A 246 -17.65 15.55 -35.07
C VAL A 246 -18.84 16.49 -34.91
N ARG A 247 -19.57 16.41 -33.79
CA ARG A 247 -20.72 17.29 -33.55
C ARG A 247 -20.31 18.76 -33.45
N ALA A 248 -19.23 19.06 -32.73
CA ALA A 248 -18.71 20.42 -32.59
C ALA A 248 -18.25 20.99 -33.94
N TYR A 249 -17.56 20.19 -34.75
CA TYR A 249 -17.09 20.58 -36.08
C TYR A 249 -18.26 20.84 -37.05
N ARG A 250 -19.34 20.07 -36.97
CA ARG A 250 -20.55 20.28 -37.80
C ARG A 250 -21.29 21.58 -37.52
N VAL A 251 -21.10 22.17 -36.34
CA VAL A 251 -21.76 23.42 -35.93
C VAL A 251 -20.74 24.54 -35.76
N GLU A 252 -19.58 24.44 -36.41
CA GLU A 252 -18.46 25.38 -36.24
C GLU A 252 -18.86 26.85 -36.49
N ASP A 253 -19.76 27.09 -37.45
CA ASP A 253 -20.28 28.42 -37.78
C ASP A 253 -21.11 29.06 -36.66
N THR A 254 -21.64 28.26 -35.74
CA THR A 254 -22.43 28.72 -34.59
C THR A 254 -21.59 28.88 -33.33
N LEU A 255 -20.37 28.36 -33.32
CA LEU A 255 -19.47 28.43 -32.18
C LEU A 255 -18.72 29.77 -32.19
N PRO A 256 -18.34 30.31 -31.01
CA PRO A 256 -17.38 31.39 -30.94
C PRO A 256 -16.13 31.04 -31.79
N PRO A 257 -15.55 32.00 -32.55
CA PRO A 257 -14.48 31.70 -33.52
C PRO A 257 -13.29 30.92 -32.95
N ALA A 258 -12.95 31.14 -31.68
CA ALA A 258 -11.92 30.38 -30.98
C ALA A 258 -12.29 28.89 -30.83
N LEU A 259 -13.55 28.56 -30.54
CA LEU A 259 -14.01 27.18 -30.35
C LEU A 259 -14.28 26.45 -31.67
N GLY A 260 -14.53 27.17 -32.76
CA GLY A 260 -14.65 26.58 -34.11
C GLY A 260 -13.33 26.04 -34.67
N ASN A 261 -12.18 26.40 -34.07
CA ASN A 261 -10.89 25.90 -34.55
C ASN A 261 -10.75 24.39 -34.31
N ILE A 262 -10.51 23.63 -35.38
CA ILE A 262 -10.35 22.16 -35.34
C ILE A 262 -9.31 21.67 -34.32
N ARG A 263 -8.22 22.41 -34.10
CA ARG A 263 -7.20 22.06 -33.10
C ARG A 263 -7.75 22.19 -31.67
N ILE A 264 -8.58 23.20 -31.43
CA ILE A 264 -9.22 23.43 -30.13
C ILE A 264 -10.31 22.38 -29.88
N ILE A 265 -11.14 22.06 -30.89
CA ILE A 265 -12.11 20.97 -30.82
C ILE A 265 -11.42 19.65 -30.46
N MET A 266 -10.30 19.33 -31.12
CA MET A 266 -9.52 18.14 -30.84
C MET A 266 -8.85 18.17 -29.45
N ALA A 267 -8.38 19.32 -28.99
CA ALA A 267 -7.84 19.46 -27.64
C ALA A 267 -8.92 19.18 -26.57
N LEU A 268 -10.15 19.67 -26.78
CA LEU A 268 -11.29 19.38 -25.91
C LEU A 268 -11.67 17.89 -25.92
N ALA A 269 -11.64 17.25 -27.09
CA ALA A 269 -11.86 15.80 -27.19
C ALA A 269 -10.80 14.99 -26.43
N ARG A 270 -9.51 15.36 -26.55
CA ARG A 270 -8.42 14.75 -25.77
C ARG A 270 -8.59 14.98 -24.27
N TRP A 271 -8.98 16.18 -23.88
CA TRP A 271 -9.28 16.51 -22.48
C TRP A 271 -10.41 15.64 -21.94
N MET A 272 -11.52 15.51 -22.68
CA MET A 272 -12.66 14.66 -22.33
C MET A 272 -12.24 13.20 -22.12
N LEU A 273 -11.42 12.64 -23.03
CA LEU A 273 -10.87 11.29 -22.87
C LEU A 273 -10.05 11.17 -21.58
N ASN A 274 -9.11 12.09 -21.35
CA ASN A 274 -8.25 12.03 -20.16
C ASN A 274 -9.07 12.19 -18.86
N ALA A 275 -10.10 13.01 -18.87
CA ALA A 275 -10.99 13.23 -17.73
C ALA A 275 -11.86 12.01 -17.42
N LEU A 276 -12.26 11.22 -18.43
CA LEU A 276 -13.20 10.10 -18.29
C LEU A 276 -12.52 8.72 -18.24
N SER A 277 -11.30 8.58 -18.73
CA SER A 277 -10.55 7.30 -18.76
C SER A 277 -9.93 6.89 -17.41
N HIS A 278 -10.28 7.58 -16.32
CA HIS A 278 -9.86 7.23 -14.94
C HIS A 278 -8.33 7.13 -14.72
N GLY A 279 -7.54 7.89 -15.48
CA GLY A 279 -6.09 7.89 -15.35
C GLY A 279 -5.39 6.90 -16.28
N LEU A 280 -5.83 6.84 -17.55
CA LEU A 280 -5.08 6.13 -18.59
C LEU A 280 -3.62 6.62 -18.61
N VAL A 281 -2.69 5.67 -18.47
CA VAL A 281 -1.25 5.95 -18.35
C VAL A 281 -0.77 6.87 -19.47
N GLN A 282 0.00 7.89 -19.11
CA GLN A 282 0.64 8.77 -20.07
C GLN A 282 1.96 8.17 -20.56
N ARG A 283 2.28 8.42 -21.82
CA ARG A 283 3.60 8.09 -22.36
C ARG A 283 4.57 9.18 -21.92
N THR A 284 5.78 8.76 -21.59
CA THR A 284 6.91 9.66 -21.36
C THR A 284 7.95 9.41 -22.44
N GLU A 285 8.56 10.48 -22.95
CA GLU A 285 9.69 10.37 -23.87
C GLU A 285 11.00 10.06 -23.11
N ARG A 286 10.99 10.24 -21.79
CA ARG A 286 12.14 10.07 -20.89
C ARG A 286 12.20 8.67 -20.26
N GLU A 287 11.63 7.66 -20.90
CA GLU A 287 11.54 6.31 -20.32
C GLU A 287 12.93 5.71 -20.12
N GLU A 288 13.82 5.86 -21.10
CA GLU A 288 15.19 5.33 -21.03
C GLU A 288 16.03 6.05 -19.97
N GLU A 289 15.90 7.37 -19.86
CA GLU A 289 16.52 8.14 -18.78
C GLU A 289 16.03 7.65 -17.40
N GLY A 290 14.72 7.44 -17.27
CA GLY A 290 14.12 6.89 -16.05
C GLY A 290 14.68 5.51 -15.69
N LYS A 291 14.87 4.62 -16.67
CA LYS A 291 15.46 3.28 -16.45
C LYS A 291 16.91 3.35 -16.00
N GLN A 292 17.71 4.22 -16.61
CA GLN A 292 19.12 4.40 -16.24
C GLN A 292 19.27 4.92 -14.80
N ILE A 293 18.45 5.91 -14.42
CA ILE A 293 18.43 6.43 -13.04
C ILE A 293 18.00 5.34 -12.06
N LEU A 294 16.98 4.53 -12.42
CA LEU A 294 16.51 3.43 -11.57
C LEU A 294 17.62 2.40 -11.32
N GLN A 295 18.30 1.98 -12.39
CA GLN A 295 19.40 1.02 -12.29
C GLN A 295 20.54 1.56 -11.42
N ARG A 296 20.99 2.80 -11.67
CA ARG A 296 22.01 3.46 -10.85
C ARG A 296 21.59 3.54 -9.38
N GLY A 297 20.32 3.85 -9.11
CA GLY A 297 19.78 3.91 -7.76
C GLY A 297 19.78 2.55 -7.06
N GLN A 298 19.41 1.48 -7.77
CA GLN A 298 19.45 0.10 -7.27
C GLN A 298 20.88 -0.36 -6.94
N GLU A 299 21.85 -0.06 -7.81
CA GLU A 299 23.26 -0.39 -7.62
C GLU A 299 23.83 0.31 -6.37
N LYS A 300 23.57 1.62 -6.21
CA LYS A 300 23.98 2.38 -5.01
C LYS A 300 23.34 1.85 -3.73
N TYR A 301 22.04 1.55 -3.79
CA TYR A 301 21.30 1.03 -2.64
C TYR A 301 21.85 -0.33 -2.20
N ALA A 302 22.07 -1.26 -3.14
CA ALA A 302 22.64 -2.57 -2.86
C ALA A 302 24.08 -2.48 -2.32
N ALA A 303 24.91 -1.61 -2.89
CA ALA A 303 26.27 -1.35 -2.39
C ALA A 303 26.25 -0.77 -0.96
N GLY A 304 25.31 0.15 -0.66
CA GLY A 304 25.11 0.71 0.66
C GLY A 304 24.68 -0.35 1.70
N GLU A 305 23.74 -1.24 1.34
CA GLU A 305 23.34 -2.35 2.22
C GLU A 305 24.48 -3.31 2.53
N LYS A 306 25.33 -3.60 1.54
CA LYS A 306 26.51 -4.44 1.73
C LYS A 306 27.49 -3.82 2.75
N LEU A 307 27.81 -2.53 2.60
CA LEU A 307 28.72 -1.83 3.52
C LEU A 307 28.14 -1.72 4.94
N LEU A 308 26.84 -1.48 5.06
CA LEU A 308 26.14 -1.49 6.35
C LEU A 308 26.23 -2.86 7.02
N PHE A 309 25.98 -3.93 6.28
CA PHE A 309 26.06 -5.29 6.80
C PHE A 309 27.47 -5.64 7.27
N GLU A 310 28.49 -5.34 6.46
CA GLU A 310 29.90 -5.57 6.79
C GLU A 310 30.32 -4.76 8.03
N GLY A 311 30.00 -3.46 8.05
CA GLY A 311 30.35 -2.57 9.17
C GLY A 311 29.67 -2.96 10.48
N VAL A 312 28.37 -3.32 10.44
CA VAL A 312 27.64 -3.81 11.64
C VAL A 312 28.21 -5.14 12.12
N SER A 313 28.57 -6.04 11.20
CA SER A 313 29.18 -7.33 11.56
C SER A 313 30.53 -7.14 12.26
N ILE A 314 31.36 -6.23 11.78
CA ILE A 314 32.64 -5.89 12.43
C ILE A 314 32.39 -5.25 13.81
N MET A 315 31.39 -4.37 13.93
CA MET A 315 31.05 -3.75 15.22
C MET A 315 30.58 -4.79 16.25
N GLN A 316 29.81 -5.79 15.83
CA GLN A 316 29.39 -6.91 16.70
C GLN A 316 30.58 -7.74 17.18
N ILE A 317 31.58 -7.97 16.32
CA ILE A 317 32.82 -8.64 16.72
C ILE A 317 33.53 -7.80 17.78
N VAL A 318 33.68 -6.49 17.59
CA VAL A 318 34.29 -5.60 18.59
C VAL A 318 33.51 -5.61 19.91
N ASP A 319 32.18 -5.54 19.85
CA ASP A 319 31.32 -5.51 21.04
C ASP A 319 31.45 -6.78 21.88
N SER A 320 31.79 -7.92 21.28
CA SER A 320 32.07 -9.17 22.02
C SER A 320 33.31 -9.11 22.92
N PHE A 321 34.19 -8.14 22.70
CA PHE A 321 35.39 -7.89 23.52
C PHE A 321 35.21 -6.76 24.52
N ARG A 322 34.03 -6.13 24.59
CA ARG A 322 33.75 -5.07 25.56
C ARG A 322 33.29 -5.67 26.89
N ASP A 323 33.70 -5.04 27.98
CA ASP A 323 33.25 -5.40 29.32
C ASP A 323 31.80 -4.93 29.59
N SER A 324 31.28 -5.23 30.77
CA SER A 324 29.95 -4.78 31.21
C SER A 324 29.78 -3.26 31.31
N ALA A 325 30.88 -2.50 31.28
CA ALA A 325 30.88 -1.03 31.20
C ALA A 325 31.01 -0.51 29.77
N GLY A 326 31.07 -1.39 28.77
CA GLY A 326 31.17 -1.06 27.35
C GLY A 326 32.58 -0.59 26.93
N GLN A 327 33.61 -0.85 27.73
CA GLN A 327 35.00 -0.47 27.47
C GLN A 327 35.85 -1.66 27.03
N LEU A 328 36.91 -1.38 26.26
CA LEU A 328 37.94 -2.36 25.93
C LEU A 328 39.03 -2.31 27.02
N ASP A 329 39.15 -3.36 27.83
CA ASP A 329 40.11 -3.39 28.94
C ASP A 329 41.52 -3.85 28.49
N ALA A 330 42.51 -3.00 28.75
CA ALA A 330 43.91 -3.22 28.39
C ALA A 330 44.59 -4.28 29.24
N ALA A 331 44.12 -4.48 30.48
CA ALA A 331 44.69 -5.46 31.40
C ALA A 331 44.37 -6.91 30.98
N THR A 332 43.21 -7.14 30.35
CA THR A 332 42.77 -8.47 29.91
C THR A 332 43.12 -8.79 28.45
N LEU A 333 43.07 -7.81 27.54
CA LEU A 333 43.23 -8.04 26.09
C LEU A 333 44.65 -7.77 25.56
N GLY A 334 45.44 -6.98 26.29
CA GLY A 334 46.77 -6.53 25.87
C GLY A 334 46.75 -5.37 24.85
N ILE A 335 47.77 -4.51 24.91
CA ILE A 335 47.85 -3.23 24.17
C ILE A 335 47.73 -3.44 22.65
N LYS A 336 48.40 -4.46 22.10
CA LYS A 336 48.37 -4.75 20.66
C LYS A 336 46.95 -5.06 20.17
N LYS A 337 46.18 -5.83 20.94
CA LYS A 337 44.81 -6.21 20.56
C LYS A 337 43.84 -5.04 20.62
N ILE A 338 44.05 -4.12 21.57
CA ILE A 338 43.25 -2.88 21.65
C ILE A 338 43.50 -1.97 20.44
N VAL A 339 44.74 -1.84 19.98
CA VAL A 339 45.04 -1.05 18.78
C VAL A 339 44.33 -1.64 17.56
N GLU A 340 44.41 -2.96 17.37
CA GLU A 340 43.68 -3.67 16.30
C GLU A 340 42.16 -3.46 16.39
N LEU A 341 41.56 -3.60 17.58
CA LEU A 341 40.12 -3.42 17.78
C LEU A 341 39.67 -1.98 17.53
N ARG A 342 40.46 -0.98 17.94
CA ARG A 342 40.18 0.44 17.65
C ARG A 342 40.26 0.76 16.17
N GLU A 343 41.23 0.16 15.46
CA GLU A 343 41.33 0.31 14.01
C GLU A 343 40.12 -0.31 13.30
N MET A 344 39.72 -1.53 13.69
CA MET A 344 38.51 -2.17 13.17
C MET A 344 37.25 -1.36 13.48
N MET A 345 37.12 -0.76 14.67
CA MET A 345 36.02 0.16 14.99
C MET A 345 35.98 1.37 14.07
N SER A 346 37.13 2.00 13.83
CA SER A 346 37.21 3.18 12.96
C SER A 346 36.82 2.82 11.52
N GLN A 347 37.32 1.69 11.00
CA GLN A 347 36.97 1.20 9.67
C GLN A 347 35.48 0.85 9.58
N ALA A 348 34.93 0.14 10.57
CA ALA A 348 33.52 -0.21 10.63
C ALA A 348 32.62 1.04 10.68
N GLN A 349 32.97 2.04 11.50
CA GLN A 349 32.22 3.28 11.58
C GLN A 349 32.24 4.06 10.25
N GLN A 350 33.38 4.07 9.55
CA GLN A 350 33.48 4.67 8.22
C GLN A 350 32.62 3.92 7.21
N GLN A 351 32.64 2.58 7.21
CA GLN A 351 31.80 1.75 6.35
C GLN A 351 30.31 1.97 6.62
N ILE A 352 29.89 2.05 7.89
CA ILE A 352 28.51 2.33 8.27
C ILE A 352 28.10 3.70 7.72
N THR A 353 28.89 4.75 7.98
CA THR A 353 28.59 6.12 7.54
C THR A 353 28.51 6.22 6.02
N GLN A 354 29.44 5.58 5.30
CA GLN A 354 29.43 5.53 3.83
C GLN A 354 28.25 4.72 3.30
N GLY A 355 27.92 3.59 3.94
CA GLY A 355 26.79 2.74 3.60
C GLY A 355 25.45 3.46 3.74
N GLU A 356 25.24 4.18 4.85
CA GLU A 356 24.05 5.03 5.05
C GLU A 356 23.93 6.11 3.98
N ARG A 357 25.03 6.78 3.65
CA ARG A 357 25.05 7.80 2.60
C ARG A 357 24.66 7.21 1.24
N LEU A 358 25.27 6.10 0.82
CA LEU A 358 24.97 5.44 -0.45
C LEU A 358 23.53 4.93 -0.51
N LYS A 359 23.01 4.39 0.60
CA LYS A 359 21.61 3.98 0.71
C LYS A 359 20.67 5.16 0.53
N ASN A 360 20.95 6.31 1.14
CA ASN A 360 20.15 7.53 1.00
C ASN A 360 20.20 8.10 -0.43
N GLU A 361 21.39 8.15 -1.03
CA GLU A 361 21.56 8.59 -2.43
C GLU A 361 20.86 7.64 -3.42
N GLY A 362 21.00 6.32 -3.21
CA GLY A 362 20.32 5.29 -4.01
C GLY A 362 18.81 5.38 -3.89
N GLN A 363 18.29 5.57 -2.67
CA GLN A 363 16.87 5.79 -2.42
C GLN A 363 16.35 7.06 -3.13
N HIS A 364 17.14 8.15 -3.12
CA HIS A 364 16.81 9.37 -3.84
C HIS A 364 16.71 9.15 -5.35
N ASP A 365 17.70 8.46 -5.95
CA ASP A 365 17.71 8.11 -7.38
C ASP A 365 16.50 7.23 -7.73
N ILE A 366 16.18 6.22 -6.91
CA ILE A 366 15.00 5.37 -7.10
C ILE A 366 13.71 6.22 -7.08
N MET A 367 13.56 7.12 -6.11
CA MET A 367 12.39 8.02 -6.05
C MET A 367 12.29 8.94 -7.26
N LEU A 368 13.43 9.47 -7.75
CA LEU A 368 13.47 10.31 -8.94
C LEU A 368 13.04 9.52 -10.18
N SER A 369 13.56 8.30 -10.36
CA SER A 369 13.20 7.45 -11.49
C SER A 369 11.70 7.12 -11.53
N GLN A 370 11.08 6.88 -10.37
CA GLN A 370 9.65 6.59 -10.26
C GLN A 370 8.77 7.78 -10.69
N ARG A 371 9.26 9.01 -10.58
CA ARG A 371 8.56 10.21 -11.07
C ARG A 371 8.63 10.36 -12.59
N ILE A 372 9.69 9.83 -13.21
CA ILE A 372 9.94 9.92 -14.65
C ILE A 372 9.26 8.78 -15.39
N LEU A 373 9.36 7.56 -14.86
CA LEU A 373 8.83 6.36 -15.47
C LEU A 373 7.30 6.35 -15.51
N PRO A 374 6.69 5.77 -16.55
CA PRO A 374 5.25 5.57 -16.58
C PRO A 374 4.81 4.68 -15.42
N HIS A 375 3.80 5.12 -14.68
CA HIS A 375 3.26 4.39 -13.54
C HIS A 375 1.74 4.38 -13.59
N LEU A 376 1.14 3.36 -12.98
CA LEU A 376 -0.30 3.31 -12.80
C LEU A 376 -0.71 4.39 -11.78
N PRO A 377 -1.68 5.27 -12.10
CA PRO A 377 -2.10 6.27 -11.14
C PRO A 377 -2.75 5.63 -9.91
N ALA A 378 -2.16 5.85 -8.73
CA ALA A 378 -2.71 5.36 -7.45
C ALA A 378 -3.74 6.33 -6.83
N THR A 379 -4.49 7.06 -7.67
CA THR A 379 -5.51 8.01 -7.19
C THR A 379 -6.71 7.28 -6.61
N LYS A 380 -7.44 7.90 -5.67
CA LYS A 380 -8.68 7.32 -5.11
C LYS A 380 -9.69 6.97 -6.22
N ARG A 381 -9.75 7.80 -7.26
CA ARG A 381 -10.63 7.61 -8.41
C ARG A 381 -10.25 6.38 -9.23
N MET A 382 -8.97 6.20 -9.54
CA MET A 382 -8.47 5.01 -10.25
C MET A 382 -8.68 3.73 -9.42
N ILE A 383 -8.31 3.74 -8.13
CA ILE A 383 -8.51 2.60 -7.24
C ILE A 383 -10.01 2.22 -7.13
N SER A 384 -10.90 3.21 -7.04
CA SER A 384 -12.34 2.99 -7.03
C SER A 384 -12.85 2.38 -8.35
N ALA A 385 -12.37 2.89 -9.49
CA ALA A 385 -12.71 2.35 -10.81
C ALA A 385 -12.25 0.90 -10.96
N ILE A 386 -11.01 0.60 -10.57
CA ILE A 386 -10.44 -0.76 -10.57
C ILE A 386 -11.29 -1.70 -9.71
N ARG A 387 -11.68 -1.28 -8.50
CA ARG A 387 -12.55 -2.10 -7.64
C ARG A 387 -13.93 -2.37 -8.24
N LYS A 388 -14.51 -1.40 -8.96
CA LYS A 388 -15.78 -1.59 -9.68
C LYS A 388 -15.60 -2.57 -10.85
N MET A 389 -14.55 -2.40 -11.65
CA MET A 389 -14.21 -3.33 -12.74
C MET A 389 -13.96 -4.75 -12.21
N TYR A 390 -13.27 -4.88 -11.08
CA TYR A 390 -13.02 -6.17 -10.45
C TYR A 390 -14.34 -6.89 -10.08
N LYS A 391 -15.34 -6.18 -9.54
CA LYS A 391 -16.67 -6.76 -9.28
C LYS A 391 -17.37 -7.21 -10.56
N ILE A 392 -17.32 -6.40 -11.62
CA ILE A 392 -17.90 -6.75 -12.93
C ILE A 392 -17.26 -8.04 -13.46
N VAL A 393 -15.94 -8.16 -13.31
CA VAL A 393 -15.17 -9.34 -13.71
C VAL A 393 -15.56 -10.57 -12.90
N GLN A 394 -15.74 -10.44 -11.58
CA GLN A 394 -16.22 -11.55 -10.74
C GLN A 394 -17.60 -12.02 -11.20
N THR A 395 -18.54 -11.10 -11.40
CA THR A 395 -19.88 -11.44 -11.91
C THR A 395 -19.82 -12.07 -13.31
N LYS A 396 -18.95 -11.58 -14.19
CA LYS A 396 -18.73 -12.18 -15.52
C LYS A 396 -18.22 -13.62 -15.40
N ASP A 397 -17.21 -13.84 -14.55
CA ASP A 397 -16.63 -15.16 -14.30
C ASP A 397 -17.67 -16.13 -13.72
N GLU A 398 -18.53 -15.67 -12.82
CA GLU A 398 -19.67 -16.43 -12.30
C GLU A 398 -20.67 -16.80 -13.41
N ILE A 399 -21.06 -15.84 -14.26
CA ILE A 399 -21.96 -16.07 -15.41
C ILE A 399 -21.33 -17.06 -16.41
N ASP A 400 -20.03 -16.95 -16.65
CA ASP A 400 -19.28 -17.83 -17.55
C ASP A 400 -19.11 -19.26 -16.99
N GLN A 401 -19.36 -19.46 -15.69
CA GLN A 401 -19.43 -20.78 -15.05
C GLN A 401 -20.86 -21.35 -14.96
N MET A 402 -21.89 -20.53 -15.17
CA MET A 402 -23.28 -21.00 -15.21
C MET A 402 -23.54 -21.87 -16.45
N THR A 403 -24.54 -22.76 -16.34
CA THR A 403 -24.96 -23.60 -17.48
C THR A 403 -25.43 -22.72 -18.65
N PRO A 404 -25.27 -23.20 -19.90
CA PRO A 404 -25.66 -22.44 -21.09
C PRO A 404 -27.12 -21.95 -21.07
N GLU A 405 -28.02 -22.74 -20.51
CA GLU A 405 -29.45 -22.43 -20.41
C GLU A 405 -29.67 -21.23 -19.48
N VAL A 406 -29.09 -21.25 -18.28
CA VAL A 406 -29.18 -20.15 -17.31
C VAL A 406 -28.52 -18.88 -17.85
N ARG A 407 -27.35 -19.03 -18.49
CA ARG A 407 -26.66 -17.92 -19.14
C ARG A 407 -27.51 -17.27 -20.24
N SER A 408 -28.17 -18.08 -21.06
CA SER A 408 -29.04 -17.59 -22.13
C SER A 408 -30.20 -16.76 -21.58
N ILE A 409 -30.85 -17.22 -20.51
CA ILE A 409 -31.97 -16.52 -19.86
C ILE A 409 -31.52 -15.17 -19.28
N LEU A 410 -30.35 -15.14 -18.61
CA LEU A 410 -29.80 -13.92 -18.01
C LEU A 410 -29.40 -12.87 -19.05
N LEU A 411 -28.85 -13.30 -20.20
CA LEU A 411 -28.38 -12.38 -21.24
C LEU A 411 -29.49 -11.95 -22.22
N LEU A 412 -30.52 -12.77 -22.44
CA LEU A 412 -31.61 -12.48 -23.40
C LEU A 412 -32.63 -11.45 -22.88
N LYS A 413 -32.78 -11.28 -21.57
CA LYS A 413 -33.73 -10.31 -20.98
C LYS A 413 -33.47 -8.83 -21.33
N LYS A 414 -32.36 -8.51 -22.02
CA LYS A 414 -32.03 -7.14 -22.43
C LYS A 414 -32.47 -6.80 -23.86
N ASN A 415 -32.67 -7.79 -24.73
CA ASN A 415 -33.04 -7.53 -26.13
C ASN A 415 -34.54 -7.31 -26.36
N SER A 416 -35.40 -7.67 -25.40
CA SER A 416 -36.85 -7.50 -25.51
C SER A 416 -37.35 -6.10 -25.12
N SER A 417 -36.47 -5.18 -24.70
CA SER A 417 -36.85 -3.79 -24.36
C SER A 417 -36.32 -2.73 -25.33
N ALA A 418 -35.42 -3.09 -26.25
CA ALA A 418 -34.89 -2.17 -27.25
C ALA A 418 -35.72 -2.15 -28.56
N SER A 419 -36.52 -3.18 -28.80
CA SER A 419 -37.40 -3.27 -29.97
C SER A 419 -38.68 -2.44 -29.84
N ASP A 420 -39.14 -2.13 -28.63
CA ASP A 420 -40.39 -1.37 -28.42
C ASP A 420 -40.20 0.16 -28.50
N SER A 421 -38.95 0.64 -28.47
CA SER A 421 -38.62 2.07 -28.60
C SER A 421 -38.29 2.53 -30.02
N LEU A 422 -38.22 1.63 -31.00
CA LEU A 422 -37.94 1.95 -32.42
C LEU A 422 -39.20 2.03 -33.30
N LEU A 423 -40.38 1.78 -32.74
CA LEU A 423 -41.69 2.02 -33.38
C LEU A 423 -42.38 3.30 -32.90
N ALA A 424 -41.68 4.13 -32.12
CA ALA A 424 -42.17 5.43 -31.65
C ALA A 424 -41.07 6.49 -31.71
N MET A 425 -40.50 6.72 -32.91
CA MET A 425 -39.92 8.00 -33.33
C MET A 425 -40.00 8.14 -34.84
#